data_AF-A0A2K3QN53-F1
#
_entry.id   AF-A0A2K3QN53-F1
#
_cell.length_a   1.000
_cell.length_b   1.000
_cell.length_c   1.000
_cell.angle_alpha   90.00
_cell.angle_beta   90.00
_cell.angle_gamma   90.00
#
_symmetry.space_group_name_H-M   'P 1'
#
loop_
_entity.id
_entity.type
_entity.pdbx_description
1 polymer ?
#
loop_
_entity_poly.entity_id
_entity_poly.type
_entity_poly.pdbx_seq_one_letter_code
_entity_poly.pdbx_strand_id
1 'polypeptide(L)'
;MHFQPIEPSAEDAYLSQAEGGGAEPPEAEPTTALDPLDDVFGSPAGHQDAQDAAHPSDMRRLQSEHATAGYREGITAAKDSSMQAGFDEGFGLGATIGLRAGQLLGTLEGISDAVKGQTSAAALAAEKLLTEAREELSTGRIFSPEYWAPDGTWTFEVEAAEGEDVLFLDVANAHPLMRKWNHIVDEHANRWKIDRSILDDEAGPRLDAMADEPLVSSAPPAAKKPLDW
;
A
#
# COMPACT_ATOMS: atom_id res chain seq x y z
N MET A 1 -34.39 -11.81 -33.29
CA MET A 1 -33.65 -11.48 -32.05
C MET A 1 -32.98 -10.15 -32.30
N HIS A 2 -33.26 -9.12 -31.50
CA HIS A 2 -32.67 -7.80 -31.69
C HIS A 2 -31.46 -7.65 -30.77
N PHE A 3 -30.29 -7.42 -31.35
CA PHE A 3 -29.16 -6.80 -30.65
C PHE A 3 -29.29 -5.28 -30.80
N GLN A 4 -29.16 -4.55 -29.69
CA GLN A 4 -28.90 -3.11 -29.74
C GLN A 4 -27.39 -2.88 -29.67
N PRO A 5 -26.83 -1.90 -30.41
CA PRO A 5 -25.47 -1.43 -30.19
C PRO A 5 -25.31 -0.84 -28.79
N ILE A 6 -24.10 -0.93 -28.24
CA ILE A 6 -23.70 -0.21 -27.03
C ILE A 6 -23.32 1.22 -27.45
N GLU A 7 -23.89 2.24 -26.82
CA GLU A 7 -23.43 3.62 -27.01
C GLU A 7 -22.13 3.86 -26.21
N PRO A 8 -21.11 4.53 -26.78
CA PRO A 8 -19.91 4.90 -26.05
C PRO A 8 -20.20 6.05 -25.09
N SER A 9 -19.63 6.00 -23.88
CA SER A 9 -19.77 7.09 -22.89
C SER A 9 -19.06 8.36 -23.38
N ALA A 10 -19.58 9.52 -22.96
CA ALA A 10 -19.20 10.84 -23.48
C ALA A 10 -17.88 11.41 -22.89
N GLU A 11 -16.91 10.54 -22.57
CA GLU A 11 -15.80 10.87 -21.65
C GLU A 11 -14.43 11.03 -22.34
N ASP A 12 -14.22 10.44 -23.54
CA ASP A 12 -12.94 10.51 -24.27
C ASP A 12 -12.78 11.75 -25.20
N ALA A 13 -13.75 12.66 -25.23
CA ALA A 13 -13.92 13.65 -26.31
C ALA A 13 -12.96 14.88 -26.29
N TYR A 14 -11.99 14.95 -25.38
CA TYR A 14 -11.22 16.18 -25.10
C TYR A 14 -9.71 16.15 -25.40
N LEU A 15 -9.21 15.14 -26.13
CA LEU A 15 -7.77 14.97 -26.39
C LEU A 15 -7.37 14.78 -27.88
N SER A 16 -7.93 15.58 -28.79
CA SER A 16 -7.29 15.87 -30.08
C SER A 16 -7.85 17.09 -30.81
N GLN A 17 -6.97 18.05 -31.15
CA GLN A 17 -6.74 18.58 -32.50
C GLN A 17 -5.80 19.80 -32.40
N ALA A 18 -4.62 19.73 -32.99
CA ALA A 18 -3.70 20.85 -33.16
C ALA A 18 -3.24 20.93 -34.63
N GLU A 19 -2.62 22.06 -35.00
CA GLU A 19 -2.04 22.37 -36.32
C GLU A 19 -3.01 22.60 -37.51
N GLY A 20 -2.55 23.40 -38.48
CA GLY A 20 -3.18 23.58 -39.81
C GLY A 20 -3.76 24.98 -40.07
N GLY A 21 -2.94 25.94 -40.51
CA GLY A 21 -3.40 27.29 -40.90
C GLY A 21 -3.18 27.65 -42.37
N GLY A 22 -3.73 28.78 -42.84
CA GLY A 22 -3.34 29.39 -44.12
C GLY A 22 -4.33 30.35 -44.80
N ALA A 23 -3.83 31.54 -45.15
CA ALA A 23 -4.30 32.51 -46.17
C ALA A 23 -5.42 33.54 -45.82
N GLU A 24 -5.25 34.72 -46.43
CA GLU A 24 -5.84 36.06 -46.21
C GLU A 24 -5.62 36.85 -47.55
N PRO A 25 -5.85 38.19 -47.71
CA PRO A 25 -6.72 39.17 -47.05
C PRO A 25 -7.72 39.72 -48.13
N PRO A 26 -8.12 41.03 -48.25
CA PRO A 26 -8.23 42.20 -47.35
C PRO A 26 -9.73 42.61 -47.17
N GLU A 27 -10.23 43.80 -46.80
CA GLU A 27 -9.81 45.23 -46.67
C GLU A 27 -10.54 45.86 -45.45
N ALA A 28 -10.10 46.95 -44.79
CA ALA A 28 -8.86 47.74 -44.80
C ALA A 28 -8.74 48.61 -43.52
N GLU A 29 -7.62 49.34 -43.40
CA GLU A 29 -7.17 50.19 -42.28
C GLU A 29 -8.03 51.47 -42.02
N PRO A 30 -8.13 51.96 -40.76
CA PRO A 30 -7.11 52.88 -40.24
C PRO A 30 -6.74 52.72 -38.74
N THR A 31 -5.59 52.09 -38.51
CA THR A 31 -4.52 52.48 -37.56
C THR A 31 -4.89 53.50 -36.47
N THR A 32 -5.39 52.98 -35.35
CA THR A 32 -5.12 53.55 -34.02
C THR A 32 -4.58 52.45 -33.13
N ALA A 33 -3.34 52.62 -32.64
CA ALA A 33 -2.73 51.68 -31.70
C ALA A 33 -3.33 51.92 -30.30
N LEU A 34 -4.40 51.20 -30.00
CA LEU A 34 -4.92 51.06 -28.64
C LEU A 34 -3.98 50.11 -27.88
N ASP A 35 -3.32 50.62 -26.85
CA ASP A 35 -2.41 49.83 -26.01
C ASP A 35 -3.24 48.84 -25.17
N PRO A 36 -3.04 47.51 -25.30
CA PRO A 36 -3.86 46.51 -24.61
C PRO A 36 -3.61 46.44 -23.09
N LEU A 37 -2.84 47.36 -22.52
CA LEU A 37 -2.55 47.46 -21.08
C LEU A 37 -3.19 48.68 -20.38
N ASP A 38 -3.82 49.61 -21.11
CA ASP A 38 -4.38 50.86 -20.56
C ASP A 38 -5.67 50.66 -19.73
N ASP A 39 -6.40 49.56 -19.97
CA ASP A 39 -7.71 49.26 -19.33
C ASP A 39 -7.60 48.62 -17.92
N VAL A 40 -6.39 48.42 -17.39
CA VAL A 40 -6.17 47.76 -16.09
C VAL A 40 -6.00 48.75 -14.93
N PHE A 41 -5.64 50.00 -15.20
CA PHE A 41 -5.31 51.00 -14.16
C PHE A 41 -6.02 52.35 -14.37
N GLY A 42 -7.36 52.32 -14.35
CA GLY A 42 -8.20 53.51 -14.22
C GLY A 42 -7.75 54.40 -13.05
N SER A 43 -7.56 55.70 -13.32
CA SER A 43 -6.77 56.59 -12.44
C SER A 43 -7.39 56.88 -11.05
N PRO A 44 -6.55 57.08 -10.01
CA PRO A 44 -7.01 57.17 -8.62
C PRO A 44 -7.53 58.57 -8.24
N ALA A 45 -8.85 58.71 -8.07
CA ALA A 45 -9.48 59.96 -7.62
C ALA A 45 -10.73 59.74 -6.76
N GLY A 46 -10.60 59.05 -5.62
CA GLY A 46 -11.69 58.91 -4.65
C GLY A 46 -11.30 58.14 -3.39
N HIS A 47 -11.11 58.83 -2.27
CA HIS A 47 -11.14 58.17 -0.96
C HIS A 47 -12.59 57.85 -0.61
N GLN A 48 -12.97 56.58 -0.80
CA GLN A 48 -14.10 55.96 -0.14
C GLN A 48 -13.57 54.74 0.60
N ASP A 49 -14.01 54.56 1.84
CA ASP A 49 -13.27 53.80 2.85
C ASP A 49 -13.07 52.33 2.50
N ALA A 50 -12.00 51.75 3.07
CA ALA A 50 -11.86 50.30 3.23
C ALA A 50 -12.85 49.75 4.30
N GLN A 51 -14.14 50.04 4.12
CA GLN A 51 -15.24 49.51 4.92
C GLN A 51 -15.77 48.24 4.25
N ASP A 52 -15.07 47.14 4.51
CA ASP A 52 -15.56 45.85 5.05
C ASP A 52 -17.06 45.52 4.96
N ALA A 53 -17.71 45.85 3.83
CA ALA A 53 -19.14 45.71 3.61
C ALA A 53 -19.46 44.31 3.04
N ALA A 54 -19.34 43.30 3.89
CA ALA A 54 -19.85 41.96 3.59
C ALA A 54 -21.37 42.04 3.35
N HIS A 55 -21.79 42.14 2.07
CA HIS A 55 -23.20 42.22 1.73
C HIS A 55 -23.94 40.97 2.22
N PRO A 56 -25.23 41.06 2.64
CA PRO A 56 -25.99 39.90 3.13
C PRO A 56 -26.12 38.74 2.13
N SER A 57 -25.86 38.99 0.84
CA SER A 57 -25.67 37.99 -0.22
C SER A 57 -24.41 37.14 -0.02
N ASP A 58 -23.28 37.78 0.27
CA ASP A 58 -21.97 37.13 0.38
C ASP A 58 -21.86 36.24 1.61
N MET A 59 -22.59 36.53 2.68
CA MET A 59 -22.71 35.61 3.82
C MET A 59 -23.24 34.23 3.39
N ARG A 60 -24.23 34.17 2.48
CA ARG A 60 -24.75 32.90 1.95
C ARG A 60 -23.79 32.24 0.98
N ARG A 61 -23.11 33.03 0.14
CA ARG A 61 -22.09 32.53 -0.79
C ARG A 61 -20.93 31.90 0.00
N LEU A 62 -20.33 32.63 0.93
CA LEU A 62 -19.28 32.17 1.83
C LEU A 62 -19.71 30.95 2.66
N GLN A 63 -20.96 30.90 3.15
CA GLN A 63 -21.47 29.72 3.85
C GLN A 63 -21.53 28.49 2.92
N SER A 64 -21.95 28.65 1.66
CA SER A 64 -21.98 27.55 0.69
C SER A 64 -20.58 27.11 0.25
N GLU A 65 -19.64 28.05 0.10
CA GLU A 65 -18.22 27.79 -0.19
C GLU A 65 -17.57 27.02 0.98
N HIS A 66 -17.74 27.50 2.22
CA HIS A 66 -17.22 26.85 3.42
C HIS A 66 -17.86 25.47 3.69
N ALA A 67 -19.17 25.32 3.48
CA ALA A 67 -19.83 24.02 3.61
C ALA A 67 -19.33 23.00 2.57
N THR A 68 -19.11 23.45 1.33
CA THR A 68 -18.57 22.60 0.25
C THR A 68 -17.10 22.25 0.49
N ALA A 69 -16.30 23.21 0.97
CA ALA A 69 -14.90 23.00 1.33
C ALA A 69 -14.78 22.01 2.50
N GLY A 70 -15.47 22.27 3.62
CA GLY A 70 -15.45 21.41 4.81
C GLY A 70 -16.02 20.01 4.58
N TYR A 71 -16.98 19.84 3.67
CA TYR A 71 -17.44 18.51 3.26
C TYR A 71 -16.38 17.74 2.47
N ARG A 72 -15.66 18.41 1.56
CA ARG A 72 -14.55 17.80 0.80
C ARG A 72 -13.37 17.47 1.72
N GLU A 73 -12.99 18.40 2.59
CA GLU A 73 -11.95 18.23 3.61
C GLU A 73 -12.28 17.09 4.56
N GLY A 74 -13.53 17.02 5.06
CA GLY A 74 -14.00 15.93 5.92
C GLY A 74 -13.96 14.55 5.24
N ILE A 75 -14.27 14.47 3.94
CA ILE A 75 -14.12 13.22 3.18
C ILE A 75 -12.65 12.82 3.01
N THR A 76 -11.77 13.78 2.73
CA THR A 76 -10.33 13.52 2.61
C THR A 76 -9.75 13.05 3.94
N ALA A 77 -9.95 13.81 5.03
CA ALA A 77 -9.47 13.47 6.36
C ALA A 77 -10.03 12.11 6.86
N ALA A 78 -11.30 11.80 6.59
CA ALA A 78 -11.87 10.50 6.92
C ALA A 78 -11.17 9.35 6.16
N LYS A 79 -10.94 9.50 4.86
CA LYS A 79 -10.20 8.50 4.05
C LYS A 79 -8.77 8.32 4.54
N ASP A 80 -8.04 9.41 4.71
CA ASP A 80 -6.63 9.38 5.12
C ASP A 80 -6.48 8.73 6.50
N SER A 81 -7.37 9.05 7.45
CA SER A 81 -7.37 8.41 8.78
C SER A 81 -7.65 6.91 8.73
N SER A 82 -8.57 6.45 7.88
CA SER A 82 -8.85 5.01 7.69
C SER A 82 -7.72 4.27 6.97
N MET A 83 -6.99 4.94 6.06
CA MET A 83 -5.90 4.34 5.30
C MET A 83 -4.65 4.15 6.16
N GLN A 84 -4.32 5.14 7.00
CA GLN A 84 -3.15 5.05 7.87
C GLN A 84 -3.33 3.96 8.95
N ALA A 85 -4.50 3.88 9.60
CA ALA A 85 -4.76 2.87 10.61
C ALA A 85 -4.59 1.44 10.06
N GLY A 86 -5.20 1.12 8.91
CA GLY A 86 -5.05 -0.19 8.27
C GLY A 86 -3.62 -0.47 7.75
N PHE A 87 -2.83 0.57 7.44
CA PHE A 87 -1.40 0.40 7.15
C PHE A 87 -0.62 0.07 8.43
N ASP A 88 -0.84 0.80 9.52
CA ASP A 88 -0.12 0.60 10.78
C ASP A 88 -0.40 -0.80 11.36
N GLU A 89 -1.69 -1.23 11.35
CA GLU A 89 -2.12 -2.58 11.72
C GLU A 89 -1.46 -3.68 10.87
N GLY A 90 -1.36 -3.47 9.56
CA GLY A 90 -0.76 -4.44 8.64
C GLY A 90 0.78 -4.44 8.64
N PHE A 91 1.41 -3.33 9.02
CA PHE A 91 2.86 -3.14 8.89
C PHE A 91 3.66 -4.01 9.87
N GLY A 92 3.28 -4.07 11.15
CA GLY A 92 3.95 -4.90 12.16
C GLY A 92 3.94 -6.40 11.81
N LEU A 93 2.77 -6.89 11.39
CA LEU A 93 2.59 -8.26 10.93
C LEU A 93 3.38 -8.55 9.64
N GLY A 94 3.28 -7.66 8.64
CA GLY A 94 4.01 -7.78 7.38
C GLY A 94 5.53 -7.74 7.55
N ALA A 95 6.04 -6.89 8.45
CA ALA A 95 7.46 -6.81 8.80
C ALA A 95 7.94 -8.08 9.52
N THR A 96 7.16 -8.62 10.46
CA THR A 96 7.48 -9.86 11.18
C THR A 96 7.55 -11.06 10.22
N ILE A 97 6.59 -11.18 9.30
CA ILE A 97 6.56 -12.21 8.27
C ILE A 97 7.73 -12.04 7.28
N GLY A 98 8.02 -10.81 6.85
CA GLY A 98 9.13 -10.50 5.94
C GLY A 98 10.50 -10.80 6.55
N LEU A 99 10.70 -10.47 7.83
CA LEU A 99 11.89 -10.83 8.60
C LEU A 99 12.06 -12.36 8.66
N ARG A 100 10.98 -13.09 8.96
CA ARG A 100 10.99 -14.56 9.03
C ARG A 100 11.32 -15.20 7.67
N ALA A 101 10.76 -14.69 6.58
CA ALA A 101 11.11 -15.10 5.22
C ALA A 101 12.60 -14.85 4.91
N GLY A 102 13.10 -13.67 5.26
CA GLY A 102 14.50 -13.27 5.07
C GLY A 102 15.49 -14.14 5.86
N GLN A 103 15.18 -14.49 7.11
CA GLN A 103 15.98 -15.42 7.92
C GLN A 103 16.11 -16.80 7.24
N LEU A 104 15.00 -17.35 6.74
CA LEU A 104 14.97 -18.66 6.07
C LEU A 104 15.78 -18.63 4.76
N LEU A 105 15.55 -17.63 3.91
CA LEU A 105 16.26 -17.46 2.64
C LEU A 105 17.77 -17.22 2.86
N GLY A 106 18.15 -16.32 3.78
CA GLY A 106 19.55 -16.05 4.11
C GLY A 106 20.29 -17.27 4.66
N THR A 107 19.62 -18.12 5.45
CA THR A 107 20.18 -19.39 5.92
C THR A 107 20.44 -20.35 4.75
N LEU A 108 19.51 -20.45 3.79
CA LEU A 108 19.68 -21.28 2.60
C LEU A 108 20.73 -20.75 1.62
N GLU A 109 20.87 -19.43 1.51
CA GLU A 109 21.91 -18.77 0.73
C GLU A 109 23.30 -19.06 1.32
N GLY A 110 23.47 -18.91 2.65
CA GLY A 110 24.70 -19.29 3.34
C GLY A 110 25.05 -20.78 3.21
N ILE A 111 24.05 -21.68 3.28
CA ILE A 111 24.24 -23.12 3.03
C ILE A 111 24.69 -23.37 1.58
N SER A 112 24.06 -22.72 0.60
CA SER A 112 24.42 -22.87 -0.81
C SER A 112 25.85 -22.42 -1.08
N ASP A 113 26.24 -21.23 -0.60
CA ASP A 113 27.59 -20.70 -0.77
C ASP A 113 28.66 -21.55 -0.07
N ALA A 114 28.39 -22.05 1.14
CA ALA A 114 29.29 -22.97 1.85
C ALA A 114 29.45 -24.34 1.15
N VAL A 115 28.49 -24.75 0.31
CA VAL A 115 28.49 -26.04 -0.39
C VAL A 115 29.02 -25.93 -1.83
N LYS A 116 29.07 -24.74 -2.44
CA LYS A 116 29.67 -24.52 -3.78
C LYS A 116 31.13 -24.98 -3.91
N GLY A 117 31.89 -24.98 -2.82
CA GLY A 117 33.27 -25.51 -2.76
C GLY A 117 33.37 -27.03 -2.59
N GLN A 118 32.24 -27.76 -2.52
CA GLN A 118 32.18 -29.19 -2.20
C GLN A 118 31.82 -30.02 -3.45
N THR A 119 31.18 -31.19 -3.28
CA THR A 119 30.81 -32.04 -4.42
C THR A 119 29.68 -31.39 -5.24
N SER A 120 29.82 -31.41 -6.57
CA SER A 120 28.88 -30.77 -7.50
C SER A 120 27.42 -31.19 -7.28
N ALA A 121 27.17 -32.45 -6.90
CA ALA A 121 25.82 -32.93 -6.59
C ALA A 121 25.20 -32.26 -5.36
N ALA A 122 25.99 -31.92 -4.34
CA ALA A 122 25.52 -31.21 -3.15
C ALA A 122 25.25 -29.73 -3.46
N ALA A 123 26.11 -29.09 -4.26
CA ALA A 123 25.94 -27.70 -4.69
C ALA A 123 24.66 -27.54 -5.54
N LEU A 124 24.47 -28.39 -6.56
CA LEU A 124 23.26 -28.37 -7.40
C LEU A 124 21.97 -28.63 -6.60
N ALA A 125 22.02 -29.49 -5.57
CA ALA A 125 20.89 -29.72 -4.68
C ALA A 125 20.56 -28.49 -3.82
N ALA A 126 21.57 -27.79 -3.30
CA ALA A 126 21.39 -26.57 -2.52
C ALA A 126 20.88 -25.40 -3.39
N GLU A 127 21.42 -25.20 -4.60
CA GLU A 127 20.96 -24.17 -5.54
C GLU A 127 19.52 -24.41 -6.01
N LYS A 128 19.14 -25.67 -6.26
CA LYS A 128 17.75 -26.04 -6.57
C LYS A 128 16.80 -25.70 -5.43
N LEU A 129 17.13 -26.11 -4.20
CA LEU A 129 16.30 -25.90 -3.01
C LEU A 129 16.17 -24.40 -2.68
N LEU A 130 17.25 -23.63 -2.84
CA LEU A 130 17.26 -22.16 -2.73
C LEU A 130 16.36 -21.51 -3.79
N THR A 131 16.34 -22.03 -5.03
CA THR A 131 15.46 -21.53 -6.09
C THR A 131 13.99 -21.80 -5.77
N GLU A 132 13.67 -23.01 -5.27
CA GLU A 132 12.31 -23.37 -4.82
C GLU A 132 11.87 -22.51 -3.62
N ALA A 133 12.78 -22.26 -2.66
CA ALA A 133 12.54 -21.37 -1.54
C ALA A 133 12.26 -19.92 -1.99
N ARG A 134 13.02 -19.39 -2.96
CA ARG A 134 12.81 -18.03 -3.49
C ARG A 134 11.50 -17.89 -4.27
N GLU A 135 11.00 -18.94 -4.89
CA GLU A 135 9.66 -18.90 -5.51
C GLU A 135 8.56 -18.93 -4.44
N GLU A 136 8.59 -19.91 -3.53
CA GLU A 136 7.54 -20.10 -2.53
C GLU A 136 7.52 -19.01 -1.45
N LEU A 137 8.68 -18.50 -1.02
CA LEU A 137 8.80 -17.39 -0.07
C LEU A 137 8.86 -16.03 -0.78
N SER A 138 8.37 -15.93 -2.01
CA SER A 138 8.14 -14.63 -2.66
C SER A 138 6.91 -13.93 -2.05
N THR A 139 6.92 -12.59 -2.03
CA THR A 139 5.85 -11.80 -1.42
C THR A 139 4.46 -12.11 -2.00
N GLY A 140 4.36 -12.33 -3.32
CA GLY A 140 3.11 -12.71 -3.98
C GLY A 140 2.60 -14.13 -3.70
N ARG A 141 3.42 -14.99 -3.08
CA ARG A 141 3.02 -16.33 -2.59
C ARG A 141 2.71 -16.33 -1.10
N ILE A 142 3.46 -15.56 -0.30
CA ILE A 142 3.21 -15.40 1.14
C ILE A 142 1.92 -14.62 1.38
N PHE A 143 1.74 -13.49 0.69
CA PHE A 143 0.53 -12.66 0.78
C PHE A 143 -0.50 -13.04 -0.30
N SER A 144 -0.64 -14.35 -0.59
CA SER A 144 -1.63 -14.83 -1.56
C SER A 144 -3.04 -14.86 -0.95
N PRO A 145 -4.11 -14.71 -1.76
CA PRO A 145 -5.49 -14.84 -1.29
C PRO A 145 -5.89 -16.27 -0.89
N GLU A 146 -4.93 -17.20 -0.81
CA GLU A 146 -5.10 -18.54 -0.25
C GLU A 146 -4.96 -18.50 1.29
N TYR A 147 -4.06 -17.63 1.79
CA TYR A 147 -3.73 -17.49 3.22
C TYR A 147 -4.32 -16.21 3.86
N TRP A 148 -4.78 -15.26 3.05
CA TRP A 148 -5.25 -13.94 3.48
C TRP A 148 -6.61 -13.59 2.87
N ALA A 149 -7.52 -13.07 3.68
CA ALA A 149 -8.81 -12.55 3.25
C ALA A 149 -8.69 -11.09 2.77
N PRO A 150 -9.66 -10.56 1.99
CA PRO A 150 -9.62 -9.20 1.45
C PRO A 150 -9.67 -8.07 2.49
N ASP A 151 -9.91 -8.39 3.75
CA ASP A 151 -9.89 -7.48 4.91
C ASP A 151 -8.55 -7.48 5.66
N GLY A 152 -7.56 -8.28 5.22
CA GLY A 152 -6.26 -8.41 5.87
C GLY A 152 -6.19 -9.50 6.95
N THR A 153 -7.29 -10.18 7.26
CA THR A 153 -7.28 -11.31 8.22
C THR A 153 -6.68 -12.57 7.61
N TRP A 154 -6.06 -13.43 8.43
CA TRP A 154 -5.48 -14.70 7.99
C TRP A 154 -6.52 -15.84 8.01
N THR A 155 -6.38 -16.79 7.08
CA THR A 155 -7.33 -17.91 6.89
C THR A 155 -6.94 -19.21 7.60
N PHE A 156 -5.74 -19.27 8.19
CA PHE A 156 -5.16 -20.47 8.80
C PHE A 156 -5.25 -20.50 10.33
N GLU A 157 -5.08 -21.68 10.91
CA GLU A 157 -5.16 -21.89 12.37
C GLU A 157 -3.86 -21.44 13.06
N VAL A 158 -4.00 -20.59 14.08
CA VAL A 158 -2.91 -20.05 14.89
C VAL A 158 -3.22 -20.37 16.35
N GLU A 159 -2.35 -21.13 17.00
CA GLU A 159 -2.46 -21.46 18.42
C GLU A 159 -1.72 -20.38 19.22
N ALA A 160 -2.43 -19.70 20.13
CA ALA A 160 -1.81 -18.81 21.12
C ALA A 160 -1.17 -19.63 22.26
N ALA A 161 -0.23 -19.05 22.98
CA ALA A 161 0.20 -19.58 24.28
C ALA A 161 -0.98 -19.57 25.29
N GLU A 162 -1.01 -20.54 26.22
CA GLU A 162 -2.16 -20.75 27.11
C GLU A 162 -2.45 -19.55 28.05
N GLY A 163 -3.31 -18.63 27.60
CA GLY A 163 -3.79 -17.49 28.38
C GLY A 163 -3.26 -16.12 27.93
N GLU A 164 -2.50 -16.05 26.83
CA GLU A 164 -1.94 -14.81 26.28
C GLU A 164 -2.61 -14.46 24.93
N ASP A 165 -2.54 -13.18 24.53
CA ASP A 165 -3.02 -12.73 23.22
C ASP A 165 -2.07 -13.24 22.11
N VAL A 166 -2.61 -13.48 20.90
CA VAL A 166 -1.80 -13.92 19.76
C VAL A 166 -0.79 -12.82 19.39
N LEU A 167 0.48 -13.18 19.19
CA LEU A 167 1.51 -12.25 18.71
C LEU A 167 1.67 -12.32 17.19
N PHE A 168 2.21 -11.27 16.57
CA PHE A 168 2.56 -11.31 15.13
C PHE A 168 3.53 -12.46 14.80
N LEU A 169 4.41 -12.80 15.75
CA LEU A 169 5.35 -13.91 15.63
C LEU A 169 4.65 -15.28 15.55
N ASP A 170 3.52 -15.46 16.24
CA ASP A 170 2.75 -16.71 16.20
C ASP A 170 2.08 -16.89 14.83
N VAL A 171 1.46 -15.83 14.31
CA VAL A 171 0.88 -15.82 12.95
C VAL A 171 1.96 -16.10 11.90
N ALA A 172 3.15 -15.49 12.03
CA ALA A 172 4.28 -15.72 11.13
C ALA A 172 4.83 -17.16 11.18
N ASN A 173 4.87 -17.80 12.35
CA ASN A 173 5.30 -19.20 12.48
C ASN A 173 4.18 -20.21 12.13
N ALA A 174 2.91 -19.82 12.25
CA ALA A 174 1.77 -20.63 11.87
C ALA A 174 1.51 -20.66 10.35
N HIS A 175 1.92 -19.60 9.63
CA HIS A 175 1.76 -19.49 8.19
C HIS A 175 2.27 -20.76 7.45
N PRO A 176 1.44 -21.46 6.64
CA PRO A 176 1.78 -22.80 6.13
C PRO A 176 3.11 -22.90 5.38
N LEU A 177 3.44 -21.89 4.56
CA LEU A 177 4.73 -21.84 3.85
C LEU A 177 5.91 -21.63 4.81
N MET A 178 5.78 -20.81 5.86
CA MET A 178 6.85 -20.60 6.85
C MET A 178 7.08 -21.86 7.68
N ARG A 179 6.00 -22.54 8.09
CA ARG A 179 6.06 -23.81 8.82
C ARG A 179 6.76 -24.89 7.99
N LYS A 180 6.43 -25.00 6.69
CA LYS A 180 7.12 -25.89 5.74
C LYS A 180 8.61 -25.55 5.60
N TRP A 181 8.94 -24.30 5.30
CA TRP A 181 10.32 -23.92 4.99
C TRP A 181 11.22 -23.87 6.23
N ASN A 182 10.71 -23.52 7.41
CA ASN A 182 11.49 -23.64 8.64
C ASN A 182 11.85 -25.11 8.94
N HIS A 183 10.94 -26.07 8.73
CA HIS A 183 11.28 -27.49 8.88
C HIS A 183 12.40 -27.94 7.91
N ILE A 184 12.32 -27.56 6.64
CA ILE A 184 13.36 -27.86 5.62
C ILE A 184 14.70 -27.21 5.98
N VAL A 185 14.68 -25.95 6.44
CA VAL A 185 15.87 -25.22 6.89
C VAL A 185 16.47 -25.86 8.14
N ASP A 186 15.65 -26.30 9.10
CA ASP A 186 16.12 -26.97 10.31
C ASP A 186 16.73 -28.35 10.01
N GLU A 187 16.17 -29.14 9.09
CA GLU A 187 16.82 -30.39 8.64
C GLU A 187 18.20 -30.11 8.03
N HIS A 188 18.31 -29.07 7.18
CA HIS A 188 19.57 -28.71 6.55
C HIS A 188 20.59 -28.11 7.53
N ALA A 189 20.17 -27.23 8.45
CA ALA A 189 21.03 -26.70 9.51
C ALA A 189 21.54 -27.82 10.43
N ASN A 190 20.67 -28.77 10.82
CA ASN A 190 21.05 -29.94 11.60
C ASN A 190 22.00 -30.89 10.86
N ARG A 191 21.90 -30.98 9.53
CA ARG A 191 22.81 -31.76 8.68
C ARG A 191 24.20 -31.16 8.61
N TRP A 192 24.30 -29.84 8.47
CA TRP A 192 25.57 -29.11 8.36
C TRP A 192 26.17 -28.66 9.70
N LYS A 193 25.44 -28.85 10.82
CA LYS A 193 25.81 -28.39 12.17
C LYS A 193 26.04 -26.89 12.25
N ILE A 194 25.15 -26.15 11.58
CA ILE A 194 25.06 -24.69 11.68
C ILE A 194 24.39 -24.36 13.01
N ASP A 195 25.10 -23.63 13.86
CA ASP A 195 24.53 -23.05 15.08
C ASP A 195 23.75 -21.80 14.71
N ARG A 196 22.42 -21.85 14.88
CA ARG A 196 21.52 -20.72 14.57
C ARG A 196 21.63 -19.61 15.63
N SER A 197 22.02 -19.92 16.87
CA SER A 197 22.02 -18.96 17.98
C SER A 197 22.99 -17.78 17.79
N ILE A 198 24.03 -17.98 16.97
CA ILE A 198 25.00 -16.94 16.57
C ILE A 198 24.32 -15.81 15.75
N LEU A 199 23.15 -16.08 15.16
CA LEU A 199 22.38 -15.08 14.39
C LEU A 199 21.39 -14.29 15.25
N ASP A 200 21.14 -14.72 16.49
CA ASP A 200 20.20 -14.09 17.43
C ASP A 200 20.90 -13.03 18.34
N ASP A 201 22.22 -12.86 18.19
CA ASP A 201 23.12 -12.14 19.10
C ASP A 201 23.10 -10.61 18.89
N GLU A 202 22.00 -9.96 19.31
CA GLU A 202 21.84 -8.58 19.85
C GLU A 202 22.54 -7.36 19.17
N ALA A 203 23.12 -7.49 17.97
CA ALA A 203 23.89 -6.42 17.31
C ALA A 203 23.09 -5.56 16.31
N GLY A 204 21.86 -5.95 15.97
CA GLY A 204 20.96 -5.19 15.10
C GLY A 204 20.06 -4.21 15.88
N PRO A 205 19.54 -3.14 15.25
CA PRO A 205 18.46 -2.36 15.84
C PRO A 205 17.21 -3.25 15.96
N ARG A 206 16.83 -3.60 17.20
CA ARG A 206 15.71 -4.52 17.48
C ARG A 206 14.42 -4.07 16.80
N LEU A 207 13.92 -4.92 15.91
CA LEU A 207 12.52 -4.92 15.47
C LEU A 207 11.62 -5.73 16.41
N ASP A 208 12.22 -6.47 17.36
CA ASP A 208 11.59 -7.28 18.40
C ASP A 208 10.45 -6.53 19.11
N ALA A 209 10.65 -5.23 19.37
CA ALA A 209 9.66 -4.36 20.01
C ALA A 209 8.36 -4.16 19.21
N MET A 210 8.32 -4.55 17.93
CA MET A 210 7.10 -4.64 17.13
C MET A 210 6.57 -6.08 17.06
N ALA A 211 7.43 -7.11 17.19
CA ALA A 211 7.01 -8.52 17.15
C ALA A 211 6.29 -8.96 18.44
N ASP A 212 6.62 -8.31 19.57
CA ASP A 212 5.99 -8.46 20.89
C ASP A 212 4.65 -7.69 21.01
N GLU A 213 4.18 -6.99 19.97
CA GLU A 213 2.88 -6.30 20.02
C GLU A 213 1.72 -7.33 19.96
N PRO A 214 0.79 -7.31 20.93
CA PRO A 214 -0.36 -8.21 20.93
C PRO A 214 -1.35 -7.79 19.84
N LEU A 215 -1.88 -8.77 19.11
CA LEU A 215 -2.88 -8.54 18.07
C LEU A 215 -4.16 -7.96 18.66
N VAL A 216 -4.43 -6.67 18.39
CA VAL A 216 -5.64 -5.96 18.84
C VAL A 216 -6.88 -6.42 18.04
N SER A 217 -7.30 -7.66 18.30
CA SER A 217 -8.56 -8.26 17.86
C SER A 217 -8.83 -8.34 16.34
N SER A 218 -7.82 -8.65 15.53
CA SER A 218 -8.00 -9.10 14.13
C SER A 218 -8.22 -10.63 13.99
N ALA A 219 -8.41 -11.34 15.11
CA ALA A 219 -8.67 -12.77 15.13
C ALA A 219 -9.93 -13.12 14.30
N PRO A 220 -9.89 -14.15 13.43
CA PRO A 220 -11.02 -14.51 12.58
C PRO A 220 -12.25 -14.86 13.43
N PRO A 221 -13.46 -14.43 13.03
CA PRO A 221 -14.67 -14.63 13.83
C PRO A 221 -15.03 -16.12 13.92
N ALA A 222 -14.56 -16.78 14.98
CA ALA A 222 -14.83 -18.19 15.30
C ALA A 222 -16.32 -18.48 15.08
N ALA A 223 -16.61 -19.41 14.16
CA ALA A 223 -17.91 -19.52 13.48
C ALA A 223 -19.08 -19.69 14.45
N LYS A 224 -19.69 -18.55 14.83
CA LYS A 224 -20.82 -18.52 15.76
C LYS A 224 -21.96 -19.29 15.12
N LYS A 225 -22.42 -20.35 15.79
CA LYS A 225 -23.61 -21.10 15.38
C LYS A 225 -24.74 -20.12 15.01
N PRO A 226 -25.47 -20.35 13.91
CA PRO A 226 -26.64 -19.54 13.62
C PRO A 226 -27.59 -19.59 14.83
N LEU A 227 -28.11 -18.44 15.23
CA LEU A 227 -29.19 -18.40 16.20
C LEU A 227 -30.44 -18.99 15.54
N ASP A 228 -30.94 -20.10 16.07
CA ASP A 228 -32.34 -20.48 15.87
C ASP A 228 -33.25 -19.36 16.44
N TRP A 229 -34.26 -18.99 15.67
CA TRP A 229 -35.28 -17.98 16.00
C TRP A 229 -36.69 -18.50 15.69
#